data_AF-A0A1B6GLM3-F1
#
_entry.id   AF-A0A1B6GLM3-F1
#
_cell.length_a   1.000
_cell.length_b   1.000
_cell.length_c   1.000
_cell.angle_alpha   90.00
_cell.angle_beta   90.00
_cell.angle_gamma   90.00
#
_symmetry.space_group_name_H-M   'P 1'
#
loop_
_entity.id
_entity.type
_entity.pdbx_description
1 polymer ?
#
loop_
_entity_poly.entity_id
_entity_poly.type
_entity_poly.pdbx_seq_one_letter_code
_entity_poly.pdbx_strand_id
1 'polypeptide(L)'
;PLFRSEDEFLDLNARLKMSSSHRDMGLFIIAHRNDNVTLRWCKYNTIMLQQRAKLSSVQEWIKELLIYKHETGLLDEYAKWEIPKFPVNGGMLKEHGVPMDRNTARVINKLKEYWVDNDCAVEEKQILEQIPAVLEEIKNTSPPRSPNVQRKKKKV
;
A
#
# COMPACT_ATOMS: atom_id res chain seq x y z
N PRO A 1 -1.18 -25.64 -2.96
CA PRO A 1 -2.10 -24.64 -2.36
C PRO A 1 -3.55 -25.14 -2.33
N LEU A 2 -4.27 -24.92 -1.20
CA LEU A 2 -5.67 -25.33 -1.05
C LEU A 2 -6.64 -24.50 -1.92
N PHE A 3 -6.39 -23.20 -2.08
CA PHE A 3 -7.15 -22.30 -2.97
C PHE A 3 -6.29 -21.89 -4.16
N ARG A 4 -6.84 -21.88 -5.37
CA ARG A 4 -6.14 -21.49 -6.60
C ARG A 4 -6.43 -20.05 -7.00
N SER A 5 -7.58 -19.51 -6.63
CA SER A 5 -8.00 -18.14 -6.91
C SER A 5 -8.64 -17.47 -5.69
N GLU A 6 -8.82 -16.16 -5.78
CA GLU A 6 -9.59 -15.38 -4.79
C GLU A 6 -11.05 -15.83 -4.76
N ASP A 7 -11.64 -16.16 -5.91
CA ASP A 7 -13.03 -16.61 -6.03
C ASP A 7 -13.29 -17.89 -5.23
N GLU A 8 -12.42 -18.91 -5.36
CA GLU A 8 -12.54 -20.15 -4.59
C GLU A 8 -12.48 -19.91 -3.07
N PHE A 9 -11.66 -18.95 -2.65
CA PHE A 9 -11.55 -18.57 -1.24
C PHE A 9 -12.77 -17.78 -0.77
N LEU A 10 -13.32 -16.89 -1.61
CA LEU A 10 -14.52 -16.12 -1.30
C LEU A 10 -15.76 -17.01 -1.18
N ASP A 11 -15.88 -18.05 -2.01
CA ASP A 11 -16.94 -19.05 -1.89
C ASP A 11 -16.89 -19.79 -0.56
N LEU A 12 -15.69 -20.19 -0.12
CA LEU A 12 -15.52 -20.80 1.19
C LEU A 12 -15.84 -19.80 2.32
N ASN A 13 -15.34 -18.57 2.21
CA ASN A 13 -15.61 -17.50 3.16
C ASN A 13 -17.11 -17.25 3.34
N ALA A 14 -17.88 -17.25 2.25
CA ALA A 14 -19.33 -17.09 2.29
C ALA A 14 -20.03 -18.26 3.02
N ARG A 15 -19.54 -19.49 2.83
CA ARG A 15 -20.08 -20.69 3.50
C ARG A 15 -19.76 -20.73 4.99
N LEU A 16 -18.52 -20.41 5.36
CA LEU A 16 -18.03 -20.47 6.74
C LEU A 16 -18.32 -19.20 7.55
N LYS A 17 -18.71 -18.11 6.88
CA LYS A 17 -18.94 -16.78 7.49
C LYS A 17 -17.73 -16.29 8.29
N MET A 18 -16.53 -16.38 7.69
CA MET A 18 -15.32 -15.94 8.38
C MET A 18 -15.37 -14.44 8.68
N SER A 19 -14.60 -14.01 9.69
CA SER A 19 -14.47 -12.60 10.00
C SER A 19 -13.83 -11.82 8.83
N SER A 20 -14.12 -10.53 8.75
CA SER A 20 -13.47 -9.65 7.76
C SER A 20 -11.95 -9.72 7.84
N SER A 21 -11.38 -9.81 9.04
CA SER A 21 -9.94 -9.93 9.26
C SER A 21 -9.35 -11.16 8.57
N HIS A 22 -9.96 -12.34 8.77
CA HIS A 22 -9.49 -13.58 8.14
C HIS A 22 -9.69 -13.57 6.62
N ARG A 23 -10.81 -13.00 6.15
CA ARG A 23 -11.07 -12.84 4.72
C ARG A 23 -9.98 -11.97 4.08
N ASP A 24 -9.71 -10.80 4.63
CA ASP A 24 -8.79 -9.83 4.03
C ASP A 24 -7.35 -10.38 4.05
N MET A 25 -6.95 -11.07 5.12
CA MET A 25 -5.66 -11.76 5.20
C MET A 25 -5.53 -12.89 4.17
N GLY A 26 -6.54 -13.73 4.02
CA GLY A 26 -6.53 -14.82 3.04
C GLY A 26 -6.45 -14.30 1.59
N LEU A 27 -7.19 -13.23 1.28
CA LEU A 27 -7.11 -12.55 -0.02
C LEU A 27 -5.70 -11.98 -0.26
N PHE A 28 -5.12 -11.32 0.75
CA PHE A 28 -3.76 -10.79 0.66
C PHE A 28 -2.73 -11.89 0.35
N ILE A 29 -2.80 -13.03 1.05
CA ILE A 29 -1.89 -14.16 0.80
C ILE A 29 -2.10 -14.71 -0.62
N ILE A 30 -3.34 -14.89 -1.08
CA ILE A 30 -3.61 -15.42 -2.42
C ILE A 30 -3.08 -14.48 -3.50
N ALA A 31 -3.24 -13.17 -3.32
CA ALA A 31 -2.77 -12.16 -4.26
C ALA A 31 -1.23 -12.12 -4.37
N HIS A 32 -0.52 -12.35 -3.26
CA HIS A 32 0.93 -12.10 -3.18
C HIS A 32 1.80 -13.35 -2.99
N ARG A 33 1.24 -14.54 -2.82
CA ARG A 33 2.01 -15.80 -2.60
C ARG A 33 3.03 -16.10 -3.70
N ASN A 34 2.76 -15.65 -4.93
CA ASN A 34 3.62 -15.86 -6.08
C ASN A 34 4.60 -14.70 -6.32
N ASP A 35 4.49 -13.60 -5.56
CA ASP A 35 5.38 -12.47 -5.69
C ASP A 35 6.78 -12.82 -5.18
N ASN A 36 7.79 -12.14 -5.74
CA ASN A 36 9.13 -12.14 -5.17
C ASN A 36 9.17 -11.19 -3.98
N VAL A 37 9.20 -11.77 -2.78
CA VAL A 37 9.12 -11.02 -1.52
C VAL A 37 10.53 -10.75 -1.01
N THR A 38 10.82 -9.47 -0.78
CA THR A 38 12.09 -8.97 -0.23
C THR A 38 11.80 -8.04 0.95
N LEU A 39 12.81 -7.67 1.74
CA LEU A 39 12.61 -6.70 2.82
C LEU A 39 12.07 -5.37 2.30
N ARG A 40 12.60 -4.88 1.17
CA ARG A 40 12.08 -3.67 0.51
C ARG A 40 10.61 -3.84 0.13
N TRP A 41 10.22 -4.98 -0.42
CA TRP A 41 8.82 -5.27 -0.74
C TRP A 41 7.92 -5.22 0.51
N CYS A 42 8.37 -5.79 1.63
CA CYS A 42 7.64 -5.75 2.89
C CYS A 42 7.49 -4.31 3.41
N LYS A 43 8.58 -3.53 3.47
CA LYS A 43 8.57 -2.12 3.90
C LYS A 43 7.63 -1.28 3.03
N TYR A 44 7.74 -1.45 1.71
CA TYR A 44 6.91 -0.77 0.73
C TYR A 44 5.42 -1.01 0.96
N ASN A 45 5.00 -2.27 0.98
CA ASN A 45 3.59 -2.62 1.15
C ASN A 45 3.05 -2.16 2.52
N THR A 46 3.89 -2.22 3.55
CA THR A 46 3.54 -1.71 4.89
C THR A 46 3.20 -0.23 4.85
N ILE A 47 4.02 0.59 4.20
CA ILE A 47 3.86 2.06 4.16
C ILE A 47 2.72 2.48 3.23
N MET A 48 2.54 1.77 2.11
CA MET A 48 1.54 2.13 1.10
C MET A 48 0.12 1.71 1.49
N LEU A 49 -0.04 0.56 2.15
CA LEU A 49 -1.36 0.03 2.51
C LEU A 49 -1.99 0.68 3.75
N GLN A 50 -1.23 1.49 4.50
CA GLN A 50 -1.74 2.29 5.64
C GLN A 50 -2.92 3.20 5.30
N GLN A 51 -3.10 3.56 4.02
CA GLN A 51 -4.24 4.37 3.57
C GLN A 51 -5.56 3.59 3.51
N ARG A 52 -5.48 2.26 3.46
CA ARG A 52 -6.62 1.36 3.22
C ARG A 52 -6.90 0.43 4.38
N ALA A 53 -5.89 0.12 5.19
CA ALA A 53 -5.99 -0.80 6.30
C ALA A 53 -5.20 -0.28 7.52
N LYS A 54 -5.56 -0.78 8.70
CA LYS A 54 -4.81 -0.50 9.93
C LYS A 54 -3.40 -1.07 9.81
N LEU A 55 -2.41 -0.33 10.32
CA LEU A 55 -1.00 -0.73 10.23
C LEU A 55 -0.74 -2.11 10.84
N SER A 56 -1.32 -2.39 12.00
CA SER A 56 -1.20 -3.69 12.67
C SER A 56 -1.70 -4.84 11.80
N SER A 57 -2.82 -4.65 11.09
CA SER A 57 -3.37 -5.64 10.17
C SER A 57 -2.44 -5.87 8.98
N VAL A 58 -1.87 -4.80 8.40
CA VAL A 58 -0.94 -4.95 7.27
C VAL A 58 0.32 -5.69 7.68
N GLN A 59 0.90 -5.39 8.86
CA GLN A 59 2.05 -6.11 9.39
C GLN A 59 1.74 -7.59 9.62
N GLU A 60 0.56 -7.91 10.17
CA GLU A 60 0.10 -9.27 10.36
C GLU A 60 -0.02 -10.01 9.03
N TRP A 61 -0.63 -9.40 8.01
CA TRP A 61 -0.77 -10.01 6.69
C TRP A 61 0.58 -10.30 6.02
N ILE A 62 1.54 -9.38 6.14
CA ILE A 62 2.90 -9.57 5.59
C ILE A 62 3.62 -10.69 6.35
N LYS A 63 3.52 -10.74 7.69
CA LYS A 63 4.13 -11.82 8.49
C LYS A 63 3.56 -13.18 8.12
N GLU A 64 2.25 -13.30 7.99
CA GLU A 64 1.60 -14.54 7.56
C GLU A 64 1.98 -14.95 6.13
N LEU A 65 2.17 -13.99 5.22
CA LEU A 65 2.71 -14.27 3.89
C LEU A 65 4.15 -14.81 3.95
N LEU A 66 5.00 -14.26 4.81
CA LEU A 66 6.38 -14.75 4.99
C LEU A 66 6.40 -16.16 5.59
N ILE A 67 5.53 -16.43 6.56
CA ILE A 67 5.33 -17.77 7.13
C ILE A 67 4.87 -18.74 6.04
N TYR A 68 3.88 -18.35 5.24
CA TYR A 68 3.38 -19.16 4.12
C TYR A 68 4.45 -19.51 3.10
N LYS A 69 5.39 -18.58 2.84
CA LYS A 69 6.52 -18.78 1.91
C LYS A 69 7.73 -19.47 2.55
N HIS A 70 7.68 -19.77 3.85
CA HIS A 70 8.80 -20.32 4.62
C HIS A 70 10.05 -19.41 4.67
N GLU A 71 9.86 -18.09 4.57
CA GLU A 71 10.94 -17.10 4.56
C GLU A 71 11.30 -16.63 5.98
N THR A 72 11.81 -17.54 6.82
CA THR A 72 12.04 -17.28 8.25
C THR A 72 13.07 -16.19 8.52
N GLY A 73 14.17 -16.13 7.76
CA GLY A 73 15.19 -15.08 7.90
C GLY A 73 14.63 -13.69 7.62
N LEU A 74 13.81 -13.58 6.57
CA LEU A 74 13.15 -12.32 6.21
C LEU A 74 12.06 -11.93 7.22
N LEU A 75 11.35 -12.92 7.78
CA LEU A 75 10.38 -12.71 8.86
C LEU A 75 11.05 -12.09 10.09
N ASP A 76 12.20 -12.61 10.50
CA ASP A 76 12.95 -12.10 11.66
C ASP A 76 13.47 -10.68 11.43
N GLU A 77 13.99 -10.40 10.23
CA GLU A 77 14.47 -9.07 9.86
C GLU A 77 13.32 -8.05 9.83
N TYR A 78 12.20 -8.42 9.19
CA TYR A 78 11.01 -7.57 9.13
C TYR A 78 10.37 -7.36 10.51
N ALA A 79 10.36 -8.38 11.38
CA ALA A 79 9.81 -8.25 12.73
C ALA A 79 10.61 -7.29 13.62
N LYS A 80 11.92 -7.13 13.38
CA LYS A 80 12.79 -6.18 14.07
C LYS A 80 12.69 -4.75 13.53
N TRP A 81 12.12 -4.58 12.34
CA TRP A 81 12.00 -3.27 11.73
C TRP A 81 10.92 -2.43 12.44
N GLU A 82 11.36 -1.36 13.09
CA GLU A 82 10.46 -0.34 13.62
C GLU A 82 10.00 0.56 12.47
N ILE A 83 8.68 0.69 12.32
CA ILE A 83 8.08 1.44 11.21
C ILE A 83 8.25 2.93 11.49
N PRO A 84 9.06 3.65 10.70
CA PRO A 84 9.23 5.07 10.91
C PRO A 84 7.97 5.84 10.49
N LYS A 85 7.79 7.01 11.09
CA LYS A 85 6.73 7.94 10.66
C LYS A 85 7.22 8.72 9.45
N PHE A 86 6.39 8.81 8.41
CA PHE A 86 6.69 9.64 7.26
C PHE A 86 6.85 11.11 7.70
N PRO A 87 7.97 11.78 7.38
CA PRO A 87 8.33 13.06 7.98
C PRO A 87 7.60 14.26 7.37
N VAL A 88 6.97 14.12 6.19
CA VAL A 88 6.28 15.22 5.52
C VAL A 88 4.78 15.17 5.80
N ASN A 89 4.20 16.34 6.10
CA ASN A 89 2.76 16.51 6.30
C ASN A 89 2.09 17.33 5.17
N GLY A 90 0.76 17.33 5.12
CA GLY A 90 0.01 18.05 4.08
C GLY A 90 0.16 19.57 4.11
N GLY A 91 0.46 20.15 5.27
CA GLY A 91 0.72 21.59 5.39
C GLY A 91 2.02 21.99 4.69
N MET A 92 3.09 21.23 4.92
CA MET A 92 4.39 21.41 4.27
C MET A 92 4.28 21.29 2.74
N LEU A 93 3.49 20.32 2.25
CA LEU A 93 3.24 20.17 0.81
C LEU A 93 2.58 21.42 0.22
N LYS A 94 1.59 21.98 0.92
CA LYS A 94 0.89 23.21 0.49
C LYS A 94 1.85 24.40 0.43
N GLU A 95 2.73 24.54 1.41
CA GLU A 95 3.76 25.61 1.44
C GLU A 95 4.77 25.48 0.30
N HIS A 96 5.07 24.25 -0.12
CA HIS A 96 5.98 23.95 -1.23
C HIS A 96 5.26 23.88 -2.60
N GLY A 97 4.05 24.46 -2.69
CA GLY A 97 3.36 24.66 -3.97
C GLY A 97 2.63 23.42 -4.52
N VAL A 98 2.41 22.39 -3.70
CA VAL A 98 1.57 21.25 -4.10
C VAL A 98 0.10 21.69 -4.13
N PRO A 99 -0.59 21.54 -5.28
CA PRO A 99 -2.03 21.80 -5.35
C PRO A 99 -2.77 20.83 -4.44
N MET A 100 -3.63 21.34 -3.55
CA MET A 100 -4.45 20.53 -2.64
C MET A 100 -5.68 19.97 -3.36
N ASP A 101 -5.45 19.22 -4.43
CA ASP A 101 -6.47 18.64 -5.31
C ASP A 101 -6.38 17.10 -5.33
N ARG A 102 -7.04 16.47 -6.32
CA ARG A 102 -7.02 15.01 -6.52
C ARG A 102 -5.62 14.44 -6.73
N ASN A 103 -4.65 15.24 -7.18
CA ASN A 103 -3.27 14.81 -7.39
C ASN A 103 -2.44 14.80 -6.10
N THR A 104 -2.85 15.48 -5.03
CA THR A 104 -2.14 15.49 -3.74
C THR A 104 -1.81 14.08 -3.25
N ALA A 105 -2.78 13.17 -3.33
CA ALA A 105 -2.57 11.77 -2.90
C ALA A 105 -1.53 11.05 -3.78
N ARG A 106 -1.49 11.36 -5.08
CA ARG A 106 -0.49 10.82 -6.01
C ARG A 106 0.91 11.36 -5.67
N VAL A 107 1.01 12.65 -5.37
CA VAL A 107 2.26 13.30 -4.93
C VAL A 107 2.76 12.64 -3.64
N ILE A 108 1.90 12.52 -2.63
CA ILE A 108 2.26 11.87 -1.35
C ILE A 108 2.74 10.44 -1.57
N ASN A 109 2.05 9.65 -2.40
CA ASN A 109 2.46 8.28 -2.68
C ASN A 109 3.84 8.24 -3.33
N LYS A 110 4.09 9.08 -4.34
CA LYS A 110 5.40 9.16 -5.00
C LYS A 110 6.52 9.57 -4.05
N LEU A 111 6.27 10.53 -3.16
CA LEU A 111 7.24 10.91 -2.12
C LEU A 111 7.49 9.78 -1.12
N LYS A 112 6.46 8.99 -0.77
CA LYS A 112 6.62 7.78 0.05
C LYS A 112 7.40 6.69 -0.70
N GLU A 113 7.20 6.53 -2.01
CA GLU A 113 7.97 5.58 -2.83
C GLU A 113 9.45 5.92 -2.76
N TYR A 114 9.79 7.19 -3.03
CA TYR A 114 11.16 7.71 -2.90
C TYR A 114 11.72 7.51 -1.48
N TRP A 115 10.91 7.75 -0.45
CA TRP A 115 11.35 7.57 0.94
C TRP A 115 11.65 6.10 1.26
N VAL A 116 10.80 5.16 0.80
CA VAL A 116 11.03 3.72 0.94
C VAL A 116 12.28 3.26 0.19
N ASP A 117 12.52 3.83 -0.98
CA ASP A 117 13.68 3.50 -1.83
C ASP A 117 15.01 3.89 -1.22
N ASN A 118 14.98 4.84 -0.28
CA ASN A 118 16.11 5.26 0.52
C ASN A 118 15.97 4.78 1.98
N ASP A 119 15.45 3.56 2.15
CA ASP A 119 15.34 2.86 3.44
C ASP A 119 14.61 3.62 4.56
N CYS A 120 13.73 4.54 4.19
CA CYS A 120 13.00 5.41 5.12
C CYS A 120 13.93 6.28 5.99
N ALA A 121 15.16 6.53 5.55
CA ALA A 121 16.17 7.28 6.29
C ALA A 121 16.28 8.75 5.88
N VAL A 122 15.66 9.12 4.77
CA VAL A 122 15.72 10.49 4.20
C VAL A 122 14.95 11.47 5.07
N GLU A 123 15.54 12.64 5.27
CA GLU A 123 14.93 13.71 6.06
C GLU A 123 13.85 14.47 5.29
N GLU A 124 13.02 15.20 6.04
CA GLU A 124 11.95 16.05 5.52
C GLU A 124 12.41 16.94 4.36
N LYS A 125 13.51 17.68 4.53
CA LYS A 125 14.01 18.63 3.51
C LYS A 125 14.31 17.95 2.18
N GLN A 126 14.99 16.80 2.23
CA GLN A 126 15.37 16.03 1.04
C GLN A 126 14.16 15.47 0.30
N ILE A 127 13.08 15.14 1.03
CA ILE A 127 11.81 14.71 0.42
C ILE A 127 11.11 15.91 -0.23
N LEU A 128 11.10 17.07 0.43
CA LEU A 128 10.48 18.28 -0.11
C LEU A 128 11.17 18.78 -1.39
N GLU A 129 12.49 18.60 -1.51
CA GLU A 129 13.26 18.89 -2.72
C GLU A 129 12.81 18.07 -3.94
N GLN A 130 12.18 16.90 -3.74
CA GLN A 130 11.67 16.06 -4.82
C GLN A 130 10.30 16.53 -5.36
N ILE A 131 9.62 17.46 -4.67
CA ILE A 131 8.27 17.92 -5.05
C ILE A 131 8.19 18.39 -6.51
N PRO A 132 9.09 19.27 -7.01
CA PRO A 132 9.00 19.74 -8.39
C PRO A 132 9.09 18.60 -9.41
N ALA A 133 10.01 17.65 -9.21
CA ALA A 133 10.18 16.50 -10.09
C ALA A 133 8.92 15.60 -10.09
N VAL A 134 8.37 15.32 -8.91
CA VAL A 134 7.15 14.52 -8.75
C VAL A 134 5.93 15.20 -9.37
N LEU A 135 5.81 16.53 -9.26
CA LEU A 135 4.72 17.28 -9.88
C LEU A 135 4.78 17.21 -11.41
N GLU A 136 5.97 17.32 -12.00
CA GLU A 136 6.15 17.15 -13.45
C GLU A 136 5.84 15.72 -13.92
N GLU A 137 6.28 14.69 -13.19
CA GLU A 137 5.93 13.29 -13.48
C GLU A 137 4.40 13.08 -13.47
N ILE A 138 3.71 13.68 -12.50
CA ILE A 138 2.25 13.55 -12.35
C ILE A 138 1.49 14.28 -13.45
N LYS A 139 1.99 15.43 -13.94
CA LYS A 139 1.42 16.13 -15.10
C LYS A 139 1.55 15.30 -16.38
N ASN A 140 2.70 14.64 -16.56
CA ASN A 140 2.99 13.82 -17.73
C ASN A 140 2.26 12.47 -17.71
N THR A 141 1.78 12.03 -16.55
CA THR A 141 0.99 10.81 -16.40
C THR A 141 -0.49 11.15 -16.21
N SER A 142 -1.28 10.95 -17.27
CA SER A 142 -2.74 11.10 -17.21
C SER A 142 -3.30 10.33 -16.00
N PRO A 143 -4.19 10.92 -15.19
CA PRO A 143 -4.74 10.23 -14.03
C PRO A 143 -5.42 8.92 -14.48
N PRO A 144 -5.32 7.83 -13.71
CA PRO A 144 -6.00 6.59 -14.04
C PRO A 144 -7.49 6.89 -14.27
N ARG A 145 -7.98 6.57 -15.47
CA ARG A 145 -9.39 6.71 -15.84
C ARG A 145 -10.20 5.98 -14.76
N SER A 146 -10.96 6.72 -13.96
CA SER A 146 -11.95 6.12 -13.09
C SER A 146 -12.88 5.28 -13.97
N PRO A 147 -13.17 4.01 -13.64
CA PRO A 147 -14.25 3.29 -14.29
C PRO A 147 -15.51 4.15 -14.20
N ASN A 148 -16.10 4.42 -15.36
CA ASN A 148 -17.26 5.28 -15.50
C ASN A 148 -18.43 4.61 -14.77
N VAL A 149 -18.62 4.91 -13.48
CA VAL A 149 -19.81 4.47 -12.74
C VAL A 149 -20.96 5.27 -13.32
N GLN A 150 -21.59 4.72 -14.35
CA GLN A 150 -22.87 5.17 -14.84
C GLN A 150 -23.82 5.17 -13.63
N ARG A 151 -24.06 6.35 -13.06
CA ARG A 151 -25.18 6.58 -12.15
C ARG A 151 -26.44 6.23 -12.93
N LYS A 152 -26.91 4.99 -12.78
CA LYS A 152 -28.27 4.62 -13.19
C LYS A 152 -29.21 5.52 -12.41
N LYS A 153 -29.74 6.55 -13.07
CA LYS A 153 -30.91 7.27 -12.60
C LYS A 153 -32.01 6.23 -12.43
N LYS A 154 -32.39 5.90 -11.19
CA LYS A 154 -33.65 5.22 -10.92
C LYS A 154 -34.75 6.13 -11.47
N LYS A 155 -35.38 5.70 -12.55
CA LYS A 155 -36.66 6.22 -13.03
C LYS A 155 -37.75 5.33 -12.43
N VAL A 156 -38.80 6.02 -11.99
CA VAL A 156 -40.11 5.58 -11.47
C VAL A 156 -40.08 5.14 -10.02
#